data_AF-A0AAU3UV71-F1
#
_entry.id   AF-A0AAU3UV71-F1
#
_cell.length_a   1.000
_cell.length_b   1.000
_cell.length_c   1.000
_cell.angle_alpha   90.00
_cell.angle_beta   90.00
_cell.angle_gamma   90.00
#
_symmetry.space_group_name_H-M   'P 1'
#
loop_
_entity.id
_entity.type
_entity.pdbx_description
1 polymer ?
#
loop_
_entity_poly.entity_id
_entity_poly.type
_entity_poly.pdbx_seq_one_letter_code
_entity_poly.pdbx_strand_id
1 'polypeptide(L)'
;MNTNDVAARSYGLRAVAETYLLAQASEDDFFGGYFYGRSALNAALRVHRQQLSAGLQQLFGISLAEPTTVPILHRLVLMHIDKTVRSCLALRTPWSGYLEAGLLIRTFREAGDAGQRVLESSELIAGLAKQSYEAHLDGLEALFELLAGEHTDRLFTRADLLAIGVDDTPPSILDYPWDED
;
A
#
# COMPACT_ATOMS: atom_id res chain seq x y z
N MET A 1 25.55 -20.26 -15.44
CA MET A 1 24.47 -19.48 -16.06
C MET A 1 23.19 -19.92 -15.36
N ASN A 2 22.85 -19.29 -14.23
CA ASN A 2 21.73 -19.70 -13.38
C ASN A 2 20.48 -18.96 -13.84
N THR A 3 19.64 -19.67 -14.58
CA THR A 3 18.22 -19.37 -14.77
C THR A 3 17.52 -19.56 -13.42
N ASN A 4 17.60 -18.55 -12.55
CA ASN A 4 16.62 -18.43 -11.50
C ASN A 4 15.31 -18.05 -12.19
N ASP A 5 14.46 -19.06 -12.29
CA ASP A 5 13.04 -18.99 -12.54
C ASP A 5 12.45 -17.93 -11.58
N VAL A 6 12.41 -16.67 -12.04
CA VAL A 6 11.58 -15.65 -11.41
C VAL A 6 10.17 -16.13 -11.69
N ALA A 7 9.60 -16.89 -10.76
CA ALA A 7 8.21 -17.31 -10.83
C ALA A 7 7.40 -16.11 -11.34
N ALA A 8 6.80 -16.26 -12.53
CA ALA A 8 6.21 -15.14 -13.23
C ALA A 8 5.23 -14.45 -12.28
N ARG A 9 5.58 -13.24 -11.84
CA ARG A 9 4.78 -12.50 -10.88
C ARG A 9 3.37 -12.36 -11.46
N SER A 10 2.40 -12.92 -10.76
CA SER A 10 1.00 -12.85 -11.12
C SER A 10 0.30 -11.76 -10.31
N TYR A 11 -0.66 -11.11 -10.95
CA TYR A 11 -1.40 -9.97 -10.44
C TYR A 11 -2.89 -10.32 -10.44
N GLY A 12 -3.44 -10.51 -9.25
CA GLY A 12 -4.88 -10.61 -9.00
C GLY A 12 -5.48 -9.27 -8.52
N LEU A 13 -6.75 -9.28 -8.15
CA LEU A 13 -7.43 -8.10 -7.59
C LEU A 13 -6.82 -7.61 -6.28
N ARG A 14 -6.28 -8.52 -5.45
CA ARG A 14 -5.44 -8.14 -4.32
C ARG A 14 -4.31 -7.17 -4.71
N ALA A 15 -3.65 -7.41 -5.84
CA ALA A 15 -2.58 -6.54 -6.30
C ALA A 15 -3.10 -5.17 -6.77
N VAL A 16 -4.34 -5.10 -7.30
CA VAL A 16 -5.01 -3.82 -7.58
C VAL A 16 -5.21 -3.05 -6.28
N ALA A 17 -5.74 -3.71 -5.24
CA ALA A 17 -5.99 -3.11 -3.93
C ALA A 17 -4.72 -2.57 -3.27
N GLU A 18 -3.68 -3.39 -3.19
CA GLU A 18 -2.39 -3.02 -2.60
C GLU A 18 -1.73 -1.87 -3.38
N THR A 19 -1.67 -1.97 -4.71
CA THR A 19 -1.02 -0.94 -5.53
C THR A 19 -1.80 0.37 -5.50
N TYR A 20 -3.13 0.33 -5.50
CA TYR A 20 -3.95 1.52 -5.36
C TYR A 20 -3.75 2.18 -4.01
N LEU A 21 -3.78 1.42 -2.91
CA LEU A 21 -3.52 1.92 -1.55
C LEU A 21 -2.14 2.60 -1.48
N LEU A 22 -1.09 1.93 -1.96
CA LEU A 22 0.28 2.45 -1.95
C LEU A 22 0.46 3.67 -2.86
N ALA A 23 -0.32 3.79 -3.94
CA ALA A 23 -0.32 4.96 -4.82
C ALA A 23 -0.98 6.19 -4.17
N GLN A 24 -1.87 6.00 -3.19
CA GLN A 24 -2.50 7.09 -2.42
C GLN A 24 -1.72 7.49 -1.16
N ALA A 25 -0.77 6.65 -0.73
CA ALA A 25 -0.03 6.88 0.50
C ALA A 25 0.92 8.09 0.42
N SER A 26 1.27 8.60 1.60
CA SER A 26 2.26 9.64 1.85
C SER A 26 3.43 9.11 2.69
N GLU A 27 4.48 9.93 2.82
CA GLU A 27 5.67 9.58 3.60
C GLU A 27 5.38 9.40 5.10
N ASP A 28 4.30 10.01 5.59
CA ASP A 28 3.87 9.95 6.98
C ASP A 28 3.00 8.72 7.29
N ASP A 29 2.61 7.95 6.26
CA ASP A 29 1.73 6.81 6.43
C ASP A 29 2.49 5.55 6.86
N PHE A 30 2.04 4.96 7.97
CA PHE A 30 2.67 3.77 8.55
C PHE A 30 2.75 2.58 7.57
N PHE A 31 1.74 2.43 6.71
CA PHE A 31 1.70 1.41 5.66
C PHE A 31 2.01 1.96 4.25
N GLY A 32 2.62 3.14 4.13
CA GLY A 32 2.90 3.79 2.85
C GLY A 32 4.15 3.29 2.13
N GLY A 33 5.06 2.62 2.83
CA GLY A 33 6.29 2.06 2.23
C GLY A 33 7.20 3.11 1.58
N TYR A 34 7.19 4.34 2.11
CA TYR A 34 8.09 5.42 1.71
C TYR A 34 9.24 5.54 2.71
N PHE A 35 10.33 6.20 2.29
CA PHE A 35 11.55 6.30 3.07
C PHE A 35 11.79 7.74 3.52
N TYR A 36 11.86 7.96 4.83
CA TYR A 36 12.20 9.28 5.38
C TYR A 36 13.56 9.77 4.84
N GLY A 37 13.64 11.05 4.45
CA GLY A 37 14.88 11.67 3.95
C GLY A 37 15.33 11.20 2.56
N ARG A 38 14.41 10.68 1.74
CA ARG A 38 14.69 10.21 0.36
C ARG A 38 13.64 10.71 -0.63
N SER A 39 13.48 12.02 -0.74
CA SER A 39 12.48 12.68 -1.56
C SER A 39 12.54 12.26 -3.04
N ALA A 40 13.74 12.15 -3.62
CA ALA A 40 13.90 11.74 -5.02
C ALA A 40 13.44 10.29 -5.26
N LEU A 41 13.81 9.36 -4.36
CA LEU A 41 13.35 7.97 -4.42
C LEU A 41 11.84 7.88 -4.21
N ASN A 42 11.29 8.60 -3.22
CA ASN A 42 9.87 8.60 -2.92
C ASN A 42 9.04 9.17 -4.08
N ALA A 43 9.54 10.21 -4.76
CA ALA A 43 8.93 10.73 -5.97
C ALA A 43 8.89 9.68 -7.09
N ALA A 44 10.00 8.99 -7.34
CA ALA A 44 10.05 7.90 -8.32
C ALA A 44 9.12 6.73 -7.95
N LEU A 45 9.10 6.33 -6.67
CA LEU A 45 8.20 5.30 -6.15
C LEU A 45 6.73 5.68 -6.35
N ARG A 46 6.38 6.94 -6.13
CA ARG A 46 5.02 7.45 -6.34
C ARG A 46 4.61 7.34 -7.80
N VAL A 47 5.47 7.78 -8.73
CA VAL A 47 5.21 7.66 -10.17
C VAL A 47 5.05 6.20 -10.57
N HIS A 48 5.96 5.34 -10.13
CA HIS A 48 5.89 3.90 -10.40
C HIS A 48 4.59 3.27 -9.90
N ARG A 49 4.19 3.53 -8.64
CA ARG A 49 2.95 2.99 -8.06
C ARG A 49 1.69 3.51 -8.75
N GLN A 50 1.68 4.77 -9.16
CA GLN A 50 0.57 5.34 -9.93
C GLN A 50 0.44 4.69 -11.31
N GLN A 51 1.56 4.50 -12.01
CA GLN A 51 1.60 3.81 -13.31
C GLN A 51 1.17 2.35 -13.19
N LEU A 52 1.68 1.62 -12.20
CA LEU A 52 1.31 0.24 -11.96
C LEU A 52 -0.18 0.12 -11.59
N SER A 53 -0.69 1.01 -10.72
CA SER A 53 -2.11 1.02 -10.35
C SER A 53 -2.99 1.27 -11.57
N ALA A 54 -2.63 2.23 -12.42
CA ALA A 54 -3.36 2.52 -13.65
C ALA A 54 -3.32 1.34 -14.65
N GLY A 55 -2.16 0.70 -14.81
CA GLY A 55 -2.01 -0.48 -15.66
C GLY A 55 -2.85 -1.66 -15.20
N LEU A 56 -2.84 -1.94 -13.90
CA LEU A 56 -3.68 -3.00 -13.31
C LEU A 56 -5.17 -2.68 -13.45
N GLN A 57 -5.59 -1.44 -13.21
CA GLN A 57 -6.97 -1.01 -13.47
C GLN A 57 -7.37 -1.24 -14.93
N GLN A 58 -6.50 -0.90 -15.88
CA GLN A 58 -6.74 -1.15 -17.31
C GLN A 58 -6.90 -2.63 -17.63
N LEU A 59 -6.03 -3.50 -17.11
CA LEU A 59 -6.09 -4.94 -17.36
C LEU A 59 -7.37 -5.58 -16.80
N PHE A 60 -7.81 -5.14 -15.61
CA PHE A 60 -9.05 -5.60 -14.99
C PHE A 60 -10.31 -4.87 -15.48
N GLY A 61 -10.20 -3.91 -16.41
CA GLY A 61 -11.34 -3.13 -16.89
C GLY A 61 -11.99 -2.23 -15.83
N ILE A 62 -11.26 -1.88 -14.77
CA ILE A 62 -11.72 -1.05 -13.66
C ILE A 62 -11.49 0.42 -14.02
N SER A 63 -12.49 1.27 -13.75
CA SER A 63 -12.36 2.73 -13.88
C SER A 63 -12.64 3.41 -12.54
N LEU A 64 -11.59 3.95 -11.92
CA LEU A 64 -11.71 4.71 -10.67
C LEU A 64 -11.89 6.22 -10.90
N ALA A 65 -11.79 6.68 -12.15
CA ALA A 65 -12.22 8.02 -12.49
C ALA A 65 -13.74 8.11 -12.35
N GLU A 66 -14.28 9.27 -11.95
CA GLU A 66 -15.73 9.51 -11.93
C GLU A 66 -16.20 10.06 -13.28
N PRO A 67 -16.74 9.25 -14.22
CA PRO A 67 -17.59 9.80 -15.25
C PRO A 67 -18.81 10.46 -14.61
N THR A 68 -19.24 11.60 -15.14
CA THR A 68 -20.50 12.23 -14.70
C THR A 68 -21.74 11.35 -14.95
N THR A 69 -21.60 10.23 -15.66
CA THR A 69 -22.65 9.31 -16.12
C THR A 69 -22.66 7.93 -15.45
N VAL A 70 -21.85 7.67 -14.41
CA VAL A 70 -21.84 6.34 -13.75
C VAL A 70 -23.15 6.08 -12.98
N PRO A 71 -23.71 4.85 -13.00
CA PRO A 71 -24.81 4.45 -12.13
C PRO A 71 -24.54 4.73 -10.65
N ILE A 72 -25.60 5.05 -9.90
CA ILE A 72 -25.51 5.44 -8.49
C ILE A 72 -24.79 4.40 -7.61
N LEU A 73 -25.06 3.11 -7.82
CA LEU A 73 -24.44 2.03 -7.05
C LEU A 73 -22.92 1.99 -7.26
N HIS A 74 -22.46 2.18 -8.50
CA HIS A 74 -21.03 2.23 -8.80
C HIS A 74 -20.38 3.43 -8.10
N ARG A 75 -21.02 4.61 -8.08
CA ARG A 75 -20.49 5.77 -7.31
C ARG A 75 -20.37 5.49 -5.81
N LEU A 76 -21.33 4.77 -5.24
CA LEU A 76 -21.27 4.38 -3.82
C LEU A 76 -20.08 3.44 -3.55
N VAL A 77 -19.80 2.51 -4.46
CA VAL A 77 -18.61 1.64 -4.37
C VAL A 77 -17.33 2.46 -4.45
N LEU A 78 -17.20 3.37 -5.43
CA LEU A 78 -16.02 4.25 -5.56
C LEU A 78 -15.81 5.11 -4.31
N MET A 79 -16.89 5.67 -3.77
CA MET A 79 -16.84 6.44 -2.52
C MET A 79 -16.40 5.56 -1.36
N HIS A 80 -16.88 4.32 -1.28
CA HIS A 80 -16.48 3.41 -0.22
C HIS A 80 -15.01 3.00 -0.34
N ILE A 81 -14.50 2.77 -1.56
CA ILE A 81 -13.07 2.57 -1.81
C ILE A 81 -12.24 3.75 -1.27
N ASP A 82 -12.60 4.99 -1.61
CA ASP A 82 -11.92 6.19 -1.08
C ASP A 82 -11.92 6.23 0.46
N LYS A 83 -13.06 5.95 1.09
CA LYS A 83 -13.16 5.92 2.57
C LYS A 83 -12.31 4.81 3.18
N THR A 84 -12.33 3.62 2.59
CA THR A 84 -11.55 2.47 3.08
C THR A 84 -10.06 2.73 2.94
N VAL A 85 -9.60 3.30 1.81
CA VAL A 85 -8.21 3.71 1.63
C VAL A 85 -7.80 4.74 2.67
N ARG A 86 -8.57 5.81 2.87
CA ARG A 86 -8.26 6.83 3.88
C ARG A 86 -8.24 6.27 5.30
N SER A 87 -9.18 5.38 5.62
CA SER A 87 -9.22 4.69 6.92
C SER A 87 -7.98 3.82 7.12
N CYS A 88 -7.57 3.06 6.10
CA CYS A 88 -6.39 2.21 6.14
C CYS A 88 -5.11 3.04 6.32
N LEU A 89 -4.94 4.11 5.55
CA LEU A 89 -3.78 4.99 5.64
C LEU A 89 -3.73 5.75 6.96
N ALA A 90 -4.86 5.99 7.61
CA ALA A 90 -4.93 6.62 8.93
C ALA A 90 -4.51 5.68 10.09
N LEU A 91 -4.25 4.39 9.83
CA LEU A 91 -3.74 3.48 10.86
C LEU A 91 -2.40 3.97 11.40
N ARG A 92 -2.28 3.99 12.73
CA ARG A 92 -1.10 4.45 13.46
C ARG A 92 -0.82 3.53 14.64
N THR A 93 0.41 3.58 15.13
CA THR A 93 0.83 2.93 16.37
C THR A 93 1.36 3.99 17.33
N PRO A 94 1.57 3.67 18.63
CA PRO A 94 2.17 4.61 19.56
C PRO A 94 3.58 5.08 19.15
N TRP A 95 4.23 4.36 18.24
CA TRP A 95 5.55 4.68 17.71
C TRP A 95 5.53 5.48 16.41
N SER A 96 4.36 5.72 15.82
CA SER A 96 4.25 6.51 14.59
C SER A 96 4.78 7.93 14.80
N GLY A 97 5.67 8.38 13.90
CA GLY A 97 6.30 9.71 13.97
C GLY A 97 7.58 9.78 14.81
N TYR A 98 7.98 8.69 15.48
CA TYR A 98 9.30 8.62 16.12
C TYR A 98 10.36 8.15 15.12
N LEU A 99 11.39 8.98 14.89
CA LEU A 99 12.58 8.56 14.15
C LEU A 99 13.47 7.61 14.98
N GLU A 100 13.61 7.90 16.27
CA GLU A 100 14.38 7.10 17.23
C GLU A 100 13.63 7.07 18.57
N ALA A 101 13.10 5.91 18.94
CA ALA A 101 12.36 5.71 20.19
C ALA A 101 13.19 5.03 21.29
N GLY A 102 14.45 4.71 21.05
CA GLY A 102 15.29 3.89 21.93
C GLY A 102 15.41 4.43 23.36
N LEU A 103 15.58 5.75 23.52
CA LEU A 103 15.66 6.36 24.86
C LEU A 103 14.34 6.23 25.62
N LEU A 104 13.21 6.46 24.96
CA LEU A 104 11.88 6.33 25.57
C LEU A 104 11.58 4.88 25.95
N ILE A 105 11.90 3.93 25.06
CA ILE A 105 11.79 2.49 25.33
C ILE A 105 12.64 2.10 26.54
N ARG A 106 13.87 2.62 26.64
CA ARG A 106 14.74 2.39 27.80
C ARG A 106 14.12 2.95 29.07
N THR A 107 13.58 4.17 29.04
CA THR A 107 12.87 4.78 30.17
C THR A 107 11.70 3.90 30.63
N PHE A 108 10.92 3.32 29.72
CA PHE A 108 9.85 2.39 30.10
C PHE A 108 10.38 1.11 30.74
N ARG A 109 11.47 0.53 30.22
CA ARG A 109 12.08 -0.66 30.83
C ARG A 109 12.59 -0.39 32.25
N GLU A 110 13.16 0.80 32.48
CA GLU A 110 13.66 1.21 33.81
C GLU A 110 12.53 1.55 34.79
N ALA A 111 11.32 1.84 34.30
CA ALA A 111 10.14 2.15 35.12
C ALA A 111 9.41 0.92 35.71
N GLY A 112 9.93 -0.29 35.52
CA GLY A 112 9.34 -1.54 36.04
C GLY A 112 7.95 -1.83 35.49
N ASP A 113 7.04 -2.33 36.33
CA ASP A 113 5.71 -2.82 35.93
C ASP A 113 4.86 -1.80 35.16
N ALA A 114 5.01 -0.51 35.47
CA ALA A 114 4.27 0.53 34.76
C ALA A 114 4.74 0.66 33.31
N GLY A 115 6.05 0.66 33.06
CA GLY A 115 6.59 0.75 31.71
C GLY A 115 6.45 -0.54 30.92
N GLN A 116 6.52 -1.70 31.57
CA GLN A 116 6.24 -2.99 30.93
C GLN A 116 4.80 -3.03 30.35
N ARG A 117 3.81 -2.55 31.11
CA ARG A 117 2.42 -2.45 30.61
C ARG A 117 2.28 -1.54 29.39
N VAL A 118 3.05 -0.45 29.32
CA VAL A 118 3.08 0.44 28.14
C VAL A 118 3.63 -0.30 26.93
N LEU A 119 4.77 -1.00 27.07
CA LEU A 119 5.39 -1.76 25.99
C LEU A 119 4.48 -2.87 25.45
N GLU A 120 3.84 -3.63 26.36
CA GLU A 120 2.88 -4.68 26.00
C GLU A 120 1.66 -4.12 25.27
N SER A 121 1.11 -3.00 25.75
CA SER A 121 -0.01 -2.33 25.10
C SER A 121 0.37 -1.82 23.71
N SER A 122 1.57 -1.25 23.56
CA SER A 122 2.09 -0.80 22.28
C SER A 122 2.28 -1.94 21.29
N GLU A 123 2.79 -3.09 21.73
CA GLU A 123 2.92 -4.28 20.89
C GLU A 123 1.55 -4.81 20.45
N LEU A 124 0.58 -4.86 21.38
CA LEU A 124 -0.80 -5.24 21.06
C LEU A 124 -1.41 -4.31 20.01
N ILE A 125 -1.26 -2.99 20.18
CA ILE A 125 -1.76 -2.00 19.21
C ILE A 125 -1.09 -2.20 17.85
N ALA A 126 0.21 -2.45 17.79
CA ALA A 126 0.91 -2.74 16.53
C ALA A 126 0.38 -4.02 15.86
N GLY A 127 0.11 -5.07 16.63
CA GLY A 127 -0.53 -6.29 16.14
C GLY A 127 -1.92 -6.05 15.58
N LEU A 128 -2.75 -5.29 16.29
CA LEU A 128 -4.10 -4.91 15.85
C LEU A 128 -4.06 -4.01 14.61
N ALA A 129 -3.10 -3.09 14.51
CA ALA A 129 -2.93 -2.25 13.33
C ALA A 129 -2.62 -3.09 12.09
N LYS A 130 -1.76 -4.12 12.20
CA LYS A 130 -1.47 -5.05 11.09
C LYS A 130 -2.71 -5.86 10.70
N GLN A 131 -3.45 -6.40 11.67
CA GLN A 131 -4.70 -7.13 11.39
C GLN A 131 -5.74 -6.23 10.72
N SER A 132 -5.87 -4.99 11.20
CA SER A 132 -6.74 -3.98 10.60
C SER A 132 -6.31 -3.68 9.17
N TYR A 133 -5.02 -3.52 8.90
CA TYR A 133 -4.50 -3.29 7.55
C TYR A 133 -4.89 -4.43 6.59
N GLU A 134 -4.68 -5.68 6.98
CA GLU A 134 -5.08 -6.83 6.17
C GLU A 134 -6.59 -6.85 5.90
N ALA A 135 -7.41 -6.58 6.93
CA ALA A 135 -8.86 -6.50 6.77
C ALA A 135 -9.31 -5.36 5.83
N HIS A 136 -8.59 -4.23 5.81
CA HIS A 136 -8.86 -3.16 4.84
C HIS A 136 -8.52 -3.60 3.42
N LEU A 137 -7.41 -4.31 3.22
CA LEU A 137 -7.05 -4.83 1.91
C LEU A 137 -8.04 -5.90 1.43
N ASP A 138 -8.51 -6.79 2.31
CA ASP A 138 -9.55 -7.77 1.98
C ASP A 138 -10.85 -7.06 1.55
N GLY A 139 -11.23 -6.00 2.29
CA GLY A 139 -12.38 -5.17 1.93
C GLY A 139 -12.19 -4.43 0.61
N LEU A 140 -11.00 -3.90 0.35
CA LEU A 140 -10.67 -3.24 -0.93
C LEU A 140 -10.72 -4.24 -2.09
N GLU A 141 -10.14 -5.42 -1.93
CA GLU A 141 -10.21 -6.49 -2.93
C GLU A 141 -11.66 -6.82 -3.29
N ALA A 142 -12.51 -7.09 -2.29
CA ALA A 142 -13.93 -7.35 -2.50
C ALA A 142 -14.65 -6.18 -3.20
N LEU A 143 -14.28 -4.93 -2.91
CA LEU A 143 -14.83 -3.78 -3.62
C LEU A 143 -14.37 -3.73 -5.08
N PHE A 144 -13.12 -4.10 -5.37
CA PHE A 144 -12.63 -4.20 -6.74
C PHE A 144 -13.26 -5.37 -7.51
N GLU A 145 -13.58 -6.49 -6.85
CA GLU A 145 -14.36 -7.58 -7.46
C GLU A 145 -15.71 -7.08 -7.99
N LEU A 146 -16.40 -6.22 -7.24
CA LEU A 146 -17.66 -5.61 -7.68
C LEU A 146 -17.49 -4.73 -8.92
N LEU A 147 -16.30 -4.18 -9.16
CA LEU A 147 -16.00 -3.32 -10.31
C LEU A 147 -15.44 -4.08 -11.52
N ALA A 148 -14.73 -5.19 -11.29
CA ALA A 148 -14.04 -5.95 -12.32
C ALA A 148 -14.98 -6.77 -13.23
N GLY A 149 -16.21 -7.03 -12.80
CA GLY A 149 -17.22 -7.72 -13.60
C GLY A 149 -16.77 -9.13 -14.02
N GLU A 150 -16.54 -9.36 -15.30
CA GLU A 150 -16.08 -10.66 -15.83
C GLU A 150 -14.58 -10.91 -15.63
N HIS A 151 -13.83 -9.94 -15.10
CA HIS A 151 -12.38 -10.03 -14.91
C HIS A 151 -11.97 -10.49 -13.51
N THR A 152 -12.90 -10.82 -12.62
CA THR A 152 -12.66 -11.09 -11.20
C THR A 152 -11.67 -12.24 -10.95
N ASP A 153 -11.79 -13.35 -11.69
CA ASP A 153 -10.93 -14.53 -11.51
C ASP A 153 -9.66 -14.49 -12.38
N ARG A 154 -9.38 -13.38 -13.06
CA ARG A 154 -8.23 -13.27 -13.96
C ARG A 154 -6.95 -13.01 -13.17
N LEU A 155 -5.86 -13.63 -13.64
CA LEU A 155 -4.51 -13.32 -13.22
C LEU A 155 -3.75 -12.77 -14.42
N PHE A 156 -3.13 -11.62 -14.23
CA PHE A 156 -2.24 -11.02 -15.23
C PHE A 156 -0.79 -11.22 -14.82
N THR A 157 0.11 -11.16 -15.78
CA THR A 157 1.54 -11.34 -15.60
C THR A 157 2.29 -10.05 -15.89
N ARG A 158 3.59 -10.03 -15.56
CA ARG A 158 4.50 -8.97 -16.04
C ARG A 158 4.43 -8.77 -17.56
N ALA A 159 4.27 -9.84 -18.34
CA ALA A 159 4.20 -9.73 -19.79
C ALA A 159 2.95 -8.96 -20.24
N ASP A 160 1.83 -9.11 -19.54
CA ASP A 160 0.58 -8.38 -19.82
C ASP A 160 0.73 -6.88 -19.50
N LEU A 161 1.39 -6.54 -18.40
CA LEU A 161 1.73 -5.15 -18.05
C LEU A 161 2.66 -4.52 -19.09
N LEU A 162 3.72 -5.23 -19.49
CA LEU A 162 4.63 -4.76 -20.53
C LEU A 162 3.93 -4.58 -21.88
N ALA A 163 2.96 -5.45 -22.22
CA ALA A 163 2.18 -5.35 -23.45
C ALA A 163 1.33 -4.07 -23.51
N ILE A 164 0.96 -3.49 -22.37
CA ILE A 164 0.31 -2.18 -22.28
C ILE A 164 1.27 -1.02 -21.94
N GLY A 165 2.58 -1.28 -21.94
CA GLY A 165 3.62 -0.27 -21.72
C GLY A 165 3.92 0.07 -20.27
N VAL A 166 3.54 -0.80 -19.32
CA VAL A 166 3.79 -0.62 -17.88
C VAL A 166 4.93 -1.53 -17.41
N ASP A 167 5.98 -0.94 -16.85
CA ASP A 167 7.06 -1.67 -16.17
C ASP A 167 6.76 -1.82 -14.68
N ASP A 168 6.73 -3.06 -14.21
CA ASP A 168 6.43 -3.43 -12.82
C ASP A 168 7.69 -3.49 -11.94
N THR A 169 8.84 -3.08 -12.47
CA THR A 169 10.11 -3.01 -11.73
C THR A 169 10.14 -1.75 -10.86
N PRO A 170 10.18 -1.86 -9.51
CA PRO A 170 10.25 -0.69 -8.65
C PRO A 170 11.61 0.01 -8.78
N PRO A 171 11.68 1.33 -8.55
CA PRO A 171 12.95 2.05 -8.49
C PRO A 171 13.85 1.46 -7.39
N SER A 172 15.14 1.29 -7.71
CA SER A 172 16.12 0.75 -6.78
C SER A 172 16.62 1.84 -5.85
N ILE A 173 16.69 1.55 -4.54
CA ILE A 173 17.27 2.46 -3.54
C ILE A 173 18.73 2.84 -3.85
N LEU A 174 19.45 2.02 -4.62
CA LEU A 174 20.84 2.26 -5.00
C LEU A 174 21.00 3.33 -6.09
N ASP A 175 19.93 3.59 -6.86
CA ASP A 175 19.95 4.57 -7.95
C ASP A 175 19.62 5.99 -7.45
N TYR A 176 19.24 6.12 -6.18
CA TYR A 176 18.86 7.38 -5.55
C TYR A 176 19.72 7.60 -4.31
N PRO A 177 20.72 8.52 -4.36
CA PRO A 177 21.48 8.88 -3.18
C PRO A 177 20.57 9.46 -2.09
N TRP A 178 21.07 9.51 -0.86
CA TRP A 178 20.39 10.26 0.20
C TRP A 178 20.28 11.73 -0.21
N ASP A 179 19.19 12.38 0.19
CA ASP A 179 19.10 13.82 0.05
C ASP A 179 20.24 14.43 0.89
N GLU A 180 21.18 15.12 0.23
CA GLU A 180 22.22 15.87 0.94
C GLU A 180 21.55 17.10 1.59
N ASP A 181 21.67 17.22 2.91
CA ASP A 181 21.23 18.39 3.68
C ASP A 181 22.00 19.67 3.28
#